data_AF-A0A661GED8-F1
#
_entry.id   AF-A0A661GED8-F1
#
_cell.length_a   1.000
_cell.length_b   1.000
_cell.length_c   1.000
_cell.angle_alpha   90.00
_cell.angle_beta   90.00
_cell.angle_gamma   90.00
#
_symmetry.space_group_name_H-M   'P 1'
#
loop_
_entity.id
_entity.type
_entity.pdbx_description
1 polymer ?
#
loop_
_entity_poly.entity_id
_entity_poly.type
_entity_poly.pdbx_seq_one_letter_code
_entity_poly.pdbx_strand_id
1 'polypeptide(L)'
;MIALDTSTRIRIKRTKGFLMVSHSRFAVFAFFLIFGTGAFAHQGSHHPENEKSVTRVLGHIDFPTTTQSAQAQAAFISGMQLMHLFEYPFAEAQFRRAQEIDPDFVMA
;
A
#
# COMPACT_ATOMS: atom_id res chain seq x y z
N MET A 1 -38.49 -58.83 31.40
CA MET A 1 -38.18 -57.46 31.84
C MET A 1 -36.67 -57.28 31.78
N ILE A 2 -36.25 -56.35 30.94
CA ILE A 2 -34.87 -56.01 30.61
C ILE A 2 -34.33 -55.16 31.76
N ALA A 3 -33.19 -55.55 32.31
CA ALA A 3 -32.35 -54.65 33.09
C ALA A 3 -30.90 -54.90 32.67
N LEU A 4 -30.47 -54.16 31.64
CA LEU A 4 -29.05 -53.91 31.41
C LEU A 4 -28.56 -53.05 32.57
N ASP A 5 -27.56 -53.51 33.31
CA ASP A 5 -26.71 -52.61 34.07
C ASP A 5 -25.25 -52.90 33.74
N THR A 6 -24.80 -52.18 32.72
CA THR A 6 -23.44 -52.16 32.20
C THR A 6 -22.59 -51.28 33.11
N SER A 7 -22.05 -51.83 34.21
CA SER A 7 -21.11 -51.09 35.06
C SER A 7 -19.67 -51.52 34.82
N THR A 8 -19.15 -51.19 33.63
CA THR A 8 -17.71 -51.26 33.32
C THR A 8 -17.00 -50.16 34.09
N ARG A 9 -16.45 -50.49 35.27
CA ARG A 9 -15.63 -49.56 36.05
C ARG A 9 -14.27 -49.36 35.38
N ILE A 10 -14.18 -48.33 34.55
CA ILE A 10 -12.91 -47.89 33.96
C ILE A 10 -12.06 -47.23 35.06
N ARG A 11 -11.02 -47.93 35.51
CA ARG A 11 -10.02 -47.41 36.46
C ARG A 11 -8.97 -46.60 35.69
N ILE A 12 -9.20 -45.30 35.50
CA ILE A 12 -8.23 -44.40 34.88
C ILE A 12 -7.08 -44.17 35.89
N LYS A 13 -5.92 -44.77 35.64
CA LYS A 13 -4.68 -44.41 36.34
C LYS A 13 -4.29 -43.00 35.91
N ARG A 14 -4.49 -42.02 36.79
CA ARG A 14 -3.98 -40.65 36.65
C ARG A 14 -2.44 -40.69 36.65
N THR A 15 -1.84 -40.69 35.47
CA THR A 15 -0.40 -40.45 35.30
C THR A 15 -0.12 -38.99 35.63
N LYS A 16 0.36 -38.72 36.84
CA LYS A 16 1.00 -37.45 37.17
C LYS A 16 2.39 -37.43 36.55
N GLY A 17 2.43 -37.23 35.23
CA GLY A 17 3.64 -36.87 34.51
C GLY A 17 3.89 -35.38 34.70
N PHE A 18 4.39 -34.97 35.87
CA PHE A 18 5.06 -33.69 36.03
C PHE A 18 6.39 -33.80 35.30
N LEU A 19 6.38 -33.59 33.98
CA LEU A 19 7.62 -33.36 33.24
C LEU A 19 7.84 -31.85 33.24
N MET A 20 8.47 -31.44 34.33
CA MET A 20 9.28 -30.24 34.52
C MET A 20 9.75 -29.67 33.16
N VAL A 21 9.17 -28.54 32.75
CA VAL A 21 9.79 -27.67 31.75
C VAL A 21 11.07 -27.15 32.39
N SER A 22 12.17 -27.88 32.15
CA SER A 22 13.51 -27.35 32.34
C SER A 22 13.59 -26.14 31.42
N HIS A 23 13.52 -24.94 32.01
CA HIS A 23 13.69 -23.70 31.28
C HIS A 23 15.17 -23.65 30.87
N SER A 24 15.48 -24.35 29.78
CA SER A 24 16.77 -24.25 29.14
C SER A 24 16.94 -22.80 28.78
N ARG A 25 17.89 -22.10 29.43
CA ARG A 25 18.20 -20.70 29.14
C ARG A 25 18.46 -20.49 27.64
N PHE A 26 18.89 -21.54 26.95
CA PHE A 26 19.01 -21.62 25.50
C PHE A 26 17.69 -21.51 24.74
N ALA A 27 16.59 -22.08 25.23
CA ALA A 27 15.28 -22.02 24.56
C ALA A 27 14.65 -20.62 24.66
N VAL A 28 14.84 -19.94 25.79
CA VAL A 28 14.41 -18.54 25.97
C VAL A 28 15.27 -17.60 25.10
N PHE A 29 16.58 -17.84 25.01
CA PHE A 29 17.46 -17.11 24.10
C PHE A 29 17.09 -17.33 22.63
N ALA A 30 16.81 -18.56 22.22
CA ALA A 30 16.40 -18.87 20.85
C ALA A 30 15.05 -18.23 20.50
N PHE A 31 14.11 -18.17 21.44
CA PHE A 31 12.82 -17.50 21.24
C PHE A 31 12.97 -15.97 21.06
N PHE A 32 13.84 -15.32 21.84
CA PHE A 32 14.18 -13.90 21.66
C PHE A 32 14.93 -13.62 20.35
N LEU A 33 15.77 -14.55 19.90
CA LEU A 33 16.51 -14.44 18.62
C LEU A 33 15.59 -14.53 17.39
N ILE A 34 14.48 -15.27 17.48
CA ILE A 34 13.56 -15.46 16.35
C ILE A 34 12.45 -14.39 16.32
N PHE A 35 11.99 -13.90 17.48
CA PHE A 35 10.89 -12.94 17.56
C PHE A 35 11.29 -11.48 17.85
N GLY A 36 12.56 -11.20 18.15
CA GLY A 36 13.02 -9.85 18.54
C GLY A 36 13.16 -8.83 17.40
N THR A 37 13.10 -9.24 16.13
CA THR A 37 13.48 -8.37 14.99
C THR A 37 12.33 -7.62 14.32
N GLY A 38 11.09 -7.74 14.81
CA GLY A 38 9.92 -7.14 14.15
C GLY A 38 9.69 -5.63 14.40
N ALA A 39 10.34 -5.02 15.39
CA ALA A 39 9.92 -3.71 15.90
C ALA A 39 10.68 -2.48 15.35
N PHE A 40 11.68 -2.64 14.47
CA PHE A 40 12.47 -1.51 13.96
C PHE A 40 12.53 -1.38 12.43
N ALA A 41 11.73 -2.15 11.68
CA ALA A 41 11.75 -2.13 10.21
C ALA A 41 10.94 -1.00 9.56
N HIS A 42 10.56 0.06 10.29
CA HIS A 42 9.98 1.26 9.64
C HIS A 42 10.46 2.59 10.26
N GLN A 43 11.72 2.64 10.72
CA GLN A 43 12.42 3.93 10.75
C GLN A 43 12.90 4.18 9.32
N GLY A 44 12.02 4.75 8.49
CA GLY A 44 12.38 5.25 7.17
C GLY A 44 13.46 6.31 7.33
N SER A 45 14.72 5.89 7.28
CA SER A 45 15.83 6.76 6.97
C SER A 45 15.59 7.24 5.54
N HIS A 46 14.81 8.32 5.41
CA HIS A 46 14.83 9.15 4.21
C HIS A 46 16.25 9.69 4.12
N HIS A 47 17.10 8.93 3.44
CA HIS A 47 18.31 9.49 2.86
C HIS A 47 17.84 10.68 2.02
N PRO A 48 18.48 11.86 2.08
CA PRO A 48 18.41 12.77 0.97
C PRO A 48 19.24 12.15 -0.15
N GLU A 49 18.82 10.99 -0.68
CA GLU A 49 19.14 10.71 -2.06
C GLU A 49 18.57 11.90 -2.81
N ASN A 50 19.44 12.57 -3.57
CA ASN A 50 19.09 13.54 -4.58
C ASN A 50 17.73 13.12 -5.18
N GLU A 51 16.65 13.76 -4.72
CA GLU A 51 15.28 13.50 -5.14
C GLU A 51 15.29 13.88 -6.61
N LYS A 52 15.63 12.91 -7.46
CA LYS A 52 15.47 13.03 -8.89
C LYS A 52 13.98 13.25 -9.05
N SER A 53 13.61 14.52 -9.19
CA SER A 53 12.28 14.93 -9.56
C SER A 53 11.84 13.97 -10.65
N VAL A 54 10.86 13.13 -10.33
CA VAL A 54 10.33 12.16 -11.28
C VAL A 54 9.61 12.99 -12.32
N THR A 55 10.38 13.45 -13.30
CA THR A 55 9.85 14.17 -14.45
C THR A 55 9.17 13.10 -15.27
N ARG A 56 7.85 13.05 -15.14
CA ARG A 56 7.04 12.13 -15.91
C ARG A 56 7.04 12.60 -17.36
N VAL A 57 7.67 11.82 -18.24
CA VAL A 57 7.65 12.07 -19.69
C VAL A 57 6.36 11.48 -20.23
N LEU A 58 5.43 12.34 -20.65
CA LEU A 58 4.06 11.98 -21.03
C LEU A 58 3.86 11.74 -22.54
N GLY A 59 4.94 11.74 -23.33
CA GLY A 59 4.88 11.74 -24.79
C GLY A 59 4.57 13.13 -25.36
N HIS A 60 4.22 13.19 -26.65
CA HIS A 60 3.84 14.44 -27.34
C HIS A 60 2.55 14.22 -28.12
N ILE A 61 1.62 15.16 -28.00
CA ILE A 61 0.35 15.21 -28.72
C ILE A 61 0.09 16.66 -29.09
N ASP A 62 -0.61 16.88 -30.20
CA ASP A 62 -1.01 18.20 -30.66
C ASP A 62 -2.51 18.19 -30.91
N PHE A 63 -3.19 19.18 -30.35
CA PHE A 63 -4.62 19.40 -30.54
C PHE A 63 -4.85 20.89 -30.78
N PRO A 64 -5.40 21.29 -31.95
CA PRO A 64 -5.74 22.68 -32.19
C PRO A 64 -6.87 23.13 -31.26
N THR A 65 -6.76 24.35 -30.75
CA THR A 65 -7.74 24.97 -29.86
C THR A 65 -7.92 26.44 -30.27
N THR A 66 -8.93 27.12 -29.72
CA THR A 66 -9.16 28.53 -29.98
C THR A 66 -8.20 29.46 -29.24
N THR A 67 -7.44 28.94 -28.26
CA THR A 67 -6.59 29.77 -27.41
C THR A 67 -5.39 30.32 -28.19
N GLN A 68 -5.06 31.58 -27.91
CA GLN A 68 -3.78 32.18 -28.33
C GLN A 68 -2.71 32.11 -27.23
N SER A 69 -3.08 31.63 -26.03
CA SER A 69 -2.16 31.51 -24.90
C SER A 69 -1.40 30.20 -24.97
N ALA A 70 -0.09 30.28 -25.20
CA ALA A 70 0.79 29.11 -25.16
C ALA A 70 0.74 28.39 -23.80
N GLN A 71 0.49 29.12 -22.70
CA GLN A 71 0.38 28.54 -21.37
C GLN A 71 -0.95 27.77 -21.19
N ALA A 72 -2.06 28.30 -21.68
CA ALA A 72 -3.35 27.60 -21.65
C ALA A 72 -3.30 26.35 -22.52
N GLN A 73 -2.72 26.45 -23.72
CA GLN A 73 -2.49 25.31 -24.61
C GLN A 73 -1.63 24.22 -23.93
N ALA A 74 -0.53 24.60 -23.28
CA ALA A 74 0.34 23.65 -22.58
C ALA A 74 -0.37 22.94 -21.42
N ALA A 75 -1.18 23.66 -20.64
CA ALA A 75 -1.99 23.07 -19.57
C ALA A 75 -3.02 22.09 -20.15
N PHE A 76 -3.72 22.47 -21.21
CA PHE A 76 -4.68 21.59 -21.90
C PHE A 76 -4.03 20.30 -22.41
N ILE A 77 -2.90 20.42 -23.11
CA ILE A 77 -2.15 19.25 -23.62
C ILE A 77 -1.70 18.35 -22.47
N SER A 78 -1.25 18.91 -21.36
CA SER A 78 -0.89 18.14 -20.16
C SER A 78 -2.11 17.37 -19.60
N GLY A 79 -3.28 18.00 -19.56
CA GLY A 79 -4.53 17.35 -19.15
C GLY A 79 -4.89 16.17 -20.06
N MET A 80 -4.80 16.35 -21.38
CA MET A 80 -5.06 15.30 -22.37
C MET A 80 -4.11 14.12 -22.21
N GLN A 81 -2.82 14.37 -21.96
CA GLN A 81 -1.85 13.32 -21.71
C GLN A 81 -2.15 12.52 -20.43
N LEU A 82 -2.56 13.20 -19.36
CA LEU A 82 -2.92 12.56 -18.10
C LEU A 82 -4.17 11.68 -18.24
N MET A 83 -5.12 12.06 -19.12
CA MET A 83 -6.26 11.18 -19.43
C MET A 83 -5.82 9.86 -20.05
N HIS A 84 -4.77 9.83 -20.87
CA HIS A 84 -4.23 8.58 -21.45
C HIS A 84 -3.57 7.68 -20.41
N LEU A 85 -3.16 8.25 -19.27
CA LEU A 85 -2.64 7.50 -18.13
C LEU A 85 -3.70 7.15 -17.09
N PHE A 86 -4.97 7.51 -17.34
CA PHE A 86 -6.09 7.34 -16.40
C PHE A 86 -5.90 8.13 -15.08
N GLU A 87 -5.10 9.20 -15.12
CA GLU A 87 -4.77 10.06 -13.99
C GLU A 87 -5.78 11.22 -13.87
N TYR A 88 -7.06 10.90 -13.70
CA TYR A 88 -8.16 11.86 -13.83
C TYR A 88 -8.10 13.08 -12.89
N PRO A 89 -7.76 12.96 -11.59
CA PRO A 89 -7.70 14.11 -10.71
C PRO A 89 -6.63 15.13 -11.16
N PHE A 90 -5.52 14.64 -11.68
CA PHE A 90 -4.45 15.50 -12.21
C PHE A 90 -4.85 16.12 -13.55
N ALA A 91 -5.53 15.37 -14.41
CA ALA A 91 -6.05 15.88 -15.66
C ALA A 91 -7.06 17.03 -15.43
N GLU A 92 -7.99 16.85 -14.49
CA GLU A 92 -8.96 17.88 -14.10
C GLU A 92 -8.27 19.18 -13.67
N ALA A 93 -7.24 19.08 -12.82
CA ALA A 93 -6.49 20.25 -12.37
C ALA A 93 -5.82 21.00 -13.54
N GLN A 94 -5.29 20.28 -14.53
CA GLN A 94 -4.70 20.90 -15.72
C GLN A 94 -5.75 21.56 -16.62
N PHE A 95 -6.92 20.95 -16.80
CA PHE A 95 -8.01 21.55 -17.59
C PHE A 95 -8.59 22.79 -16.92
N ARG A 96 -8.75 22.78 -15.59
CA ARG A 96 -9.16 23.98 -14.84
C ARG A 96 -8.13 25.09 -15.00
N ARG A 97 -6.83 24.77 -14.88
CA ARG A 97 -5.76 25.73 -15.10
C ARG A 97 -5.78 26.34 -16.52
N ALA A 98 -6.06 25.54 -17.54
CA ALA A 98 -6.22 26.06 -18.91
C ALA A 98 -7.35 27.11 -18.98
N GLN A 99 -8.51 26.82 -18.37
CA GLN A 99 -9.65 27.74 -18.32
C GLN A 99 -9.40 28.97 -17.43
N GLU A 100 -8.63 28.84 -16.35
CA GLU A 100 -8.24 29.98 -15.50
C GLU A 100 -7.34 30.96 -16.26
N ILE A 101 -6.48 30.45 -17.14
CA ILE A 101 -5.59 31.27 -17.98
C ILE A 101 -6.36 31.87 -19.16
N ASP A 102 -7.26 31.12 -19.77
CA ASP A 102 -8.11 31.55 -20.88
C ASP A 102 -9.58 31.16 -20.61
N PRO A 103 -10.39 32.08 -20.08
CA PRO A 103 -11.80 31.80 -19.76
C PRO A 103 -12.67 31.44 -20.96
N ASP A 104 -12.26 31.84 -22.17
CA ASP A 104 -12.96 31.58 -23.43
C ASP A 104 -12.34 30.37 -24.18
N PHE A 105 -11.57 29.53 -23.47
CA PHE A 105 -10.93 28.35 -24.04
C PHE A 105 -11.96 27.36 -24.59
N VAL A 106 -11.87 27.06 -25.89
CA VAL A 106 -12.69 26.06 -26.58
C VAL A 106 -11.79 25.18 -27.46
N MET A 107 -12.13 23.91 -27.60
CA MET A 107 -11.51 23.08 -28.64
C MET A 107 -12.03 23.51 -30.02
N ALA A 108 -11.13 23.70 -30.99
CA ALA A 108 -11.46 24.24 -32.31
C ALA A 108 -11.93 23.16 -33.30
#